data_AF-A0A8J7BCK3-F1
#
_entry.id   AF-A0A8J7BCK3-F1
#
_cell.length_a   1.000
_cell.length_b   1.000
_cell.length_c   1.000
_cell.angle_alpha   90.00
_cell.angle_beta   90.00
_cell.angle_gamma   90.00
#
_symmetry.space_group_name_H-M   'P 1'
#
loop_
_entity.id
_entity.type
_entity.pdbx_description
1 polymer ?
#
loop_
_entity_poly.entity_id
_entity_poly.type
_entity_poly.pdbx_seq_one_letter_code
_entity_poly.pdbx_strand_id
1 'polypeptide(L)'
;MTISRAEEVLAITVPDQNTTRSAYGGKLRLYDVHIAKMFEITHFLCQRDSIRGEQFWVYRAGGGSIDMGRFTISCSLSADIAAAYGLGKVERTDIRVSYEGGGGETQTYQVPILNITGGKVARWMSFTQKFRPSI
;
A
#
# COMPACT_ATOMS: atom_id res chain seq x y z
N MET A 1 0.10 -1.83 -11.72
CA MET A 1 0.13 -2.26 -10.30
C MET A 1 -1.14 -3.05 -10.05
N THR A 2 -1.04 -4.17 -9.36
CA THR A 2 -2.17 -5.05 -9.02
C THR A 2 -2.22 -5.20 -7.51
N ILE A 3 -3.40 -5.03 -6.94
CA ILE A 3 -3.66 -5.33 -5.53
C ILE A 3 -4.53 -6.58 -5.47
N SER A 4 -4.20 -7.50 -4.59
CA SER A 4 -5.03 -8.67 -4.32
C SER A 4 -5.20 -8.90 -2.82
N ARG A 5 -6.30 -9.53 -2.45
CA ARG A 5 -6.61 -9.99 -1.11
C ARG A 5 -7.03 -11.46 -1.17
N ALA A 6 -6.33 -12.30 -0.42
CA ALA A 6 -6.69 -13.69 -0.22
C ALA A 6 -6.73 -13.92 1.29
N GLU A 7 -7.89 -14.30 1.83
CA GLU A 7 -8.11 -14.42 3.27
C GLU A 7 -7.69 -13.12 4.01
N GLU A 8 -6.68 -13.23 4.88
CA GLU A 8 -6.11 -12.13 5.69
C GLU A 8 -4.82 -11.54 5.09
N VAL A 9 -4.40 -12.00 3.91
CA VAL A 9 -3.18 -11.56 3.24
C VAL A 9 -3.51 -10.63 2.09
N LEU A 10 -2.96 -9.42 2.15
CA LEU A 10 -2.93 -8.47 1.05
C LEU A 10 -1.65 -8.65 0.25
N ALA A 11 -1.70 -8.37 -1.04
CA ALA A 11 -0.51 -8.29 -1.87
C ALA A 11 -0.56 -7.13 -2.83
N ILE A 12 0.61 -6.52 -3.04
CA ILE A 12 0.85 -5.51 -4.06
C ILE A 12 1.91 -6.05 -5.02
N THR A 13 1.55 -6.15 -6.29
CA THR A 13 2.48 -6.53 -7.37
C THR A 13 2.62 -5.37 -8.34
N VAL A 14 3.85 -4.91 -8.54
CA VAL A 14 4.17 -3.80 -9.44
C VAL A 14 5.00 -4.30 -10.63
N PRO A 15 4.80 -3.75 -11.84
CA PRO A 15 5.57 -4.17 -13.01
C PRO A 15 7.02 -3.67 -12.96
N ASP A 16 7.27 -2.61 -12.20
CA ASP A 16 8.58 -1.96 -12.11
C ASP A 16 9.63 -2.88 -11.50
N GLN A 17 10.73 -3.11 -12.22
CA GLN A 17 11.90 -3.82 -11.68
C GLN A 17 12.77 -2.91 -10.81
N ASN A 18 13.01 -1.67 -11.27
CA ASN A 18 13.75 -0.68 -10.50
C ASN A 18 12.81 0.24 -9.72
N THR A 19 12.54 -0.10 -8.46
CA THR A 19 11.67 0.67 -7.57
C THR A 19 12.37 1.87 -6.91
N THR A 20 13.69 2.03 -7.13
CA THR A 20 14.48 3.17 -6.62
C THR A 20 14.41 4.40 -7.52
N ARG A 21 13.91 4.26 -8.76
CA ARG A 21 13.74 5.38 -9.69
C ARG A 21 12.69 6.37 -9.18
N SER A 22 12.87 7.63 -9.59
CA SER A 22 11.92 8.71 -9.29
C SER A 22 10.51 8.37 -9.79
N ALA A 23 9.52 8.62 -8.94
CA ALA A 23 8.10 8.57 -9.26
C ALA A 23 7.67 9.93 -9.82
N TYR A 24 7.04 9.92 -11.00
CA TYR A 24 6.42 11.10 -11.63
C TYR A 24 7.35 12.32 -11.80
N GLY A 25 8.67 12.10 -11.91
CA GLY A 25 9.68 13.18 -12.01
C GLY A 25 9.92 13.94 -10.70
N GLY A 26 9.37 13.47 -9.58
CA GLY A 26 9.53 14.06 -8.25
C GLY A 26 10.67 13.46 -7.43
N LYS A 27 10.72 13.82 -6.14
CA LYS A 27 11.73 13.30 -5.19
C LYS A 27 11.40 11.90 -4.64
N LEU A 28 10.12 11.53 -4.65
CA LEU A 28 9.69 10.21 -4.20
C LEU A 28 10.21 9.15 -5.16
N ARG A 29 10.64 8.01 -4.62
CA ARG A 29 10.92 6.81 -5.41
C ARG A 29 9.61 6.05 -5.62
N LEU A 30 9.55 5.20 -6.64
CA LEU A 30 8.40 4.30 -6.81
C LEU A 30 8.14 3.46 -5.55
N TYR A 31 9.20 2.98 -4.88
CA TYR A 31 9.09 2.30 -3.59
C TYR A 31 8.28 3.11 -2.57
N ASP A 32 8.53 4.43 -2.46
CA ASP A 32 7.87 5.29 -1.50
C ASP A 32 6.37 5.44 -1.80
N VAL A 33 6.00 5.42 -3.09
CA VAL A 33 4.59 5.44 -3.55
C VAL A 33 3.90 4.10 -3.29
N HIS A 34 4.60 2.99 -3.48
CA HIS A 34 4.02 1.66 -3.26
C HIS A 34 3.73 1.42 -1.78
N ILE A 35 4.65 1.82 -0.88
CA ILE A 35 4.40 1.79 0.56
C ILE A 35 3.21 2.70 0.92
N ALA A 36 3.10 3.88 0.32
CA ALA A 36 1.96 4.77 0.57
C ALA A 36 0.64 4.07 0.21
N LYS A 37 0.59 3.40 -0.95
CA LYS A 37 -0.59 2.65 -1.39
C LYS A 37 -1.00 1.54 -0.41
N MET A 38 -0.02 0.85 0.19
CA MET A 38 -0.29 -0.18 1.20
C MET A 38 -0.94 0.43 2.45
N PHE A 39 -0.45 1.60 2.90
CA PHE A 39 -1.03 2.34 4.02
C PHE A 39 -2.44 2.86 3.72
N GLU A 40 -2.66 3.43 2.54
CA GLU A 40 -3.95 3.94 2.08
C GLU A 40 -5.02 2.84 2.08
N ILE A 41 -4.70 1.70 1.49
CA ILE A 41 -5.61 0.55 1.42
C ILE A 41 -5.86 -0.03 2.80
N THR A 42 -4.82 -0.17 3.63
CA THR A 42 -4.97 -0.66 5.00
C THR A 42 -5.91 0.24 5.80
N HIS A 43 -5.68 1.56 5.77
CA HIS A 43 -6.52 2.52 6.48
C HIS A 43 -7.98 2.46 6.01
N PHE A 44 -8.20 2.43 4.69
CA PHE A 44 -9.53 2.32 4.11
C PHE A 44 -10.26 1.04 4.54
N LEU A 45 -9.60 -0.12 4.49
CA LEU A 45 -10.20 -1.40 4.88
C LEU A 45 -10.50 -1.47 6.37
N CYS A 46 -9.61 -0.93 7.23
CA CYS A 46 -9.84 -0.85 8.67
C CYS A 46 -11.10 -0.02 9.01
N GLN A 47 -11.36 1.06 8.26
CA GLN A 47 -12.57 1.87 8.45
C GLN A 47 -13.83 1.20 7.91
N ARG A 48 -13.74 0.58 6.74
CA ARG A 48 -14.91 0.03 6.04
C ARG A 48 -15.37 -1.31 6.62
N ASP A 49 -14.46 -2.25 6.77
CA ASP A 49 -14.78 -3.64 7.09
C ASP A 49 -14.79 -3.89 8.61
N SER A 50 -14.57 -2.85 9.42
CA SER A 50 -14.36 -2.95 10.87
C SER A 50 -13.30 -4.00 11.25
N ILE A 51 -12.36 -4.26 10.33
CA ILE A 51 -11.26 -5.20 10.55
C ILE A 51 -10.42 -4.65 11.69
N ARG A 52 -10.14 -5.50 12.67
CA ARG A 52 -9.30 -5.17 13.83
C ARG A 52 -7.98 -5.89 13.67
N GLY A 53 -6.90 -5.20 14.03
CA GLY A 53 -5.57 -5.79 14.13
C GLY A 53 -4.62 -5.41 13.00
N GLU A 54 -3.76 -6.36 12.66
CA GLU A 54 -2.65 -6.20 11.73
C GLU A 54 -3.02 -6.73 10.36
N GLN A 55 -2.61 -6.02 9.31
CA GLN A 55 -2.76 -6.46 7.93
C GLN A 55 -1.41 -6.91 7.40
N PHE A 56 -1.35 -8.13 6.89
CA PHE A 56 -0.15 -8.71 6.30
C PHE A 56 -0.11 -8.40 4.82
N TRP A 57 1.00 -7.83 4.38
CA TRP A 57 1.24 -7.46 2.99
C TRP A 57 2.40 -8.26 2.42
N VAL A 58 2.21 -8.79 1.21
CA VAL A 58 3.30 -9.29 0.38
C VAL A 58 3.56 -8.29 -0.74
N TYR A 59 4.78 -7.77 -0.82
CA TYR A 59 5.16 -6.83 -1.87
C TYR A 59 6.07 -7.52 -2.89
N ARG A 60 5.66 -7.49 -4.17
CA ARG A 60 6.46 -8.00 -5.29
C ARG A 60 6.67 -6.94 -6.36
N ALA A 61 7.88 -6.90 -6.91
CA ALA A 61 8.29 -6.05 -8.03
C ALA A 61 8.57 -6.89 -9.30
N GLY A 62 8.85 -6.22 -10.42
CA GLY A 62 9.16 -6.90 -11.69
C GLY A 62 8.06 -7.82 -12.19
N GLY A 63 6.79 -7.47 -11.96
CA GLY A 63 5.64 -8.30 -12.34
C GLY A 63 5.47 -9.56 -11.49
N GLY A 64 6.10 -9.62 -10.31
CA GLY A 64 6.04 -10.78 -9.41
C GLY A 64 7.36 -11.53 -9.28
N SER A 65 8.35 -11.22 -10.12
CA SER A 65 9.65 -11.92 -10.16
C SER A 65 10.62 -11.51 -9.05
N ILE A 66 10.39 -10.36 -8.40
CA ILE A 66 11.25 -9.83 -7.34
C ILE A 66 10.44 -9.78 -6.04
N ASP A 67 10.84 -10.56 -5.03
CA ASP A 67 10.26 -10.46 -3.69
C ASP A 67 10.85 -9.23 -2.98
N MET A 68 9.99 -8.28 -2.64
CA MET A 68 10.36 -7.05 -1.91
C MET A 68 10.14 -7.20 -0.40
N GLY A 69 9.62 -8.34 0.04
CA GLY A 69 9.42 -8.69 1.45
C GLY A 69 7.96 -8.66 1.91
N ARG A 70 7.77 -9.08 3.15
CA ARG A 70 6.48 -9.10 3.85
C ARG A 70 6.42 -7.95 4.84
N PHE A 71 5.31 -7.23 4.86
CA PHE A 71 5.13 -6.08 5.75
C PHE A 71 3.90 -6.29 6.62
N THR A 72 3.94 -5.72 7.82
CA THR A 72 2.81 -5.70 8.73
C THR A 72 2.38 -4.26 8.95
N ILE A 73 1.12 -3.95 8.70
CA ILE A 73 0.55 -2.62 8.95
C ILE A 73 -0.68 -2.78 9.84
N SER A 74 -0.61 -2.25 11.06
CA SER A 74 -1.77 -2.24 11.95
C SER A 74 -2.76 -1.15 11.58
N CYS A 75 -4.04 -1.35 11.93
CA CYS A 75 -5.05 -0.31 11.79
C CYS A 75 -4.67 0.97 12.54
N SER A 76 -4.08 0.86 13.74
CA SER A 76 -3.61 2.03 14.51
C SER A 76 -2.49 2.78 13.78
N LEU A 77 -1.46 2.08 13.31
CA LEU A 77 -0.35 2.70 12.58
C LEU A 77 -0.86 3.37 11.29
N SER A 78 -1.79 2.73 10.58
CA SER A 78 -2.38 3.33 9.38
C SER A 78 -3.20 4.59 9.67
N ALA A 79 -3.91 4.63 10.81
CA ALA A 79 -4.63 5.81 11.26
C ALA A 79 -3.68 6.94 11.67
N ASP A 80 -2.58 6.63 12.35
CA ASP A 80 -1.55 7.62 12.72
C ASP A 80 -0.89 8.24 11.48
N ILE A 81 -0.58 7.42 10.47
CA ILE A 81 -0.06 7.91 9.17
C ILE A 81 -1.10 8.78 8.46
N ALA A 82 -2.36 8.36 8.40
CA ALA A 82 -3.43 9.15 7.80
C ALA A 82 -3.62 10.49 8.53
N ALA A 83 -3.54 10.52 9.87
CA ALA A 83 -3.63 11.74 10.66
C ALA A 83 -2.42 12.67 10.43
N ALA A 84 -1.20 12.12 10.39
CA ALA A 84 0.03 12.90 10.24
C ALA A 84 0.19 13.52 8.84
N TYR A 85 -0.22 12.80 7.79
CA TYR A 85 -0.07 13.24 6.41
C TYR A 85 -1.35 13.85 5.84
N GLY A 86 -2.51 13.55 6.41
CA GLY A 86 -3.81 13.89 5.86
C GLY A 86 -4.16 13.03 4.64
N LEU A 87 -5.46 12.94 4.35
CA LEU A 87 -5.96 12.31 3.14
C LEU A 87 -6.21 13.39 2.07
N GLY A 88 -5.87 13.05 0.83
CA GLY A 88 -5.99 13.90 -0.35
C GLY A 88 -7.13 13.43 -1.26
N LYS A 89 -6.89 13.51 -2.57
CA LYS A 89 -7.85 13.06 -3.57
C LYS A 89 -8.20 11.59 -3.41
N VAL A 90 -9.40 11.23 -3.85
CA VAL A 90 -9.84 9.84 -3.91
C VAL A 90 -9.39 9.23 -5.23
N GLU A 91 -8.84 8.01 -5.17
CA GLU A 91 -8.40 7.25 -6.32
C GLU A 91 -9.17 5.94 -6.43
N ARG A 92 -9.66 5.65 -7.64
CA ARG A 92 -10.27 4.37 -7.98
C ARG A 92 -9.21 3.27 -7.92
N THR A 93 -9.40 2.31 -7.01
CA THR A 93 -8.47 1.21 -6.75
C THR A 93 -9.17 -0.12 -6.93
N ASP A 94 -8.66 -0.94 -7.86
CA ASP A 94 -9.15 -2.30 -8.07
C ASP A 94 -8.39 -3.29 -7.16
N ILE A 95 -9.13 -4.06 -6.37
CA ILE A 95 -8.62 -5.11 -5.49
C ILE A 95 -9.19 -6.45 -5.95
N ARG A 96 -8.31 -7.37 -6.35
CA ARG A 96 -8.68 -8.74 -6.71
C ARG A 96 -8.86 -9.57 -5.43
N VAL A 97 -10.08 -9.91 -5.09
CA VAL A 97 -10.43 -10.72 -3.92
C VAL A 97 -10.60 -12.17 -4.34
N SER A 98 -9.81 -13.07 -3.77
CA SER A 98 -9.95 -14.51 -3.96
C SER A 98 -10.43 -15.20 -2.69
N TYR A 99 -11.39 -16.10 -2.84
CA TYR A 99 -11.92 -16.97 -1.78
C TYR A 99 -11.51 -18.42 -2.08
N GLU A 100 -11.39 -19.26 -1.05
CA GLU A 100 -11.10 -20.69 -1.24
C GLU A 100 -12.11 -21.32 -2.20
N GLY A 101 -11.61 -22.04 -3.21
CA GLY A 101 -12.42 -22.77 -4.20
C GLY A 101 -13.07 -21.94 -5.32
N GLY A 102 -12.89 -20.60 -5.35
CA GLY A 102 -13.50 -19.71 -6.34
C GLY A 102 -12.49 -18.95 -7.21
N GLY A 103 -12.88 -18.60 -8.44
CA GLY A 103 -12.13 -17.63 -9.25
C GLY A 103 -12.17 -16.24 -8.61
N GLY A 104 -11.02 -15.57 -8.48
CA GLY A 104 -10.95 -14.26 -7.82
C GLY A 104 -11.76 -13.19 -8.56
N GLU A 105 -12.56 -12.43 -7.81
CA GLU A 105 -13.37 -11.30 -8.28
C GLU A 105 -12.64 -9.98 -8.10
N THR A 106 -12.76 -9.07 -9.07
CA THR A 106 -12.21 -7.71 -8.93
C THR A 106 -13.26 -6.80 -8.33
N GLN A 107 -12.97 -6.26 -7.15
CA GLN A 107 -13.79 -5.22 -6.52
C GLN A 107 -13.11 -3.87 -6.67
N THR A 108 -13.88 -2.86 -7.08
CA THR A 108 -13.38 -1.49 -7.22
C THR A 108 -13.78 -0.67 -6.00
N TYR A 109 -12.81 0.03 -5.41
CA TYR A 109 -13.03 0.96 -4.31
C TYR A 109 -12.57 2.38 -4.62
N GLN A 110 -13.14 3.32 -3.89
CA GLN A 110 -12.77 4.72 -3.90
C GLN A 110 -11.89 4.98 -2.68
N VAL A 111 -10.57 4.92 -2.87
CA VAL A 111 -9.58 4.96 -1.77
C VAL A 111 -8.95 6.35 -1.70
N PRO A 112 -9.11 7.10 -0.60
CA PRO A 112 -8.38 8.35 -0.39
C PRO A 112 -6.87 8.11 -0.36
N ILE A 113 -6.10 8.91 -1.08
CA ILE A 113 -4.63 8.80 -1.10
C ILE A 113 -3.99 9.69 -0.03
N LEU A 114 -2.80 9.37 0.44
CA LEU A 114 -2.06 10.21 1.39
C LEU A 114 -1.65 11.53 0.73
N ASN A 115 -1.82 12.64 1.44
CA ASN A 115 -1.37 13.96 0.98
C ASN A 115 0.13 14.16 1.25
N ILE A 116 0.97 13.50 0.45
CA ILE A 116 2.44 13.55 0.53
C ILE A 116 2.98 14.65 -0.40
N THR A 117 2.71 15.90 -0.06
CA THR A 117 3.12 17.07 -0.86
C THR A 117 3.92 18.08 -0.02
N GLY A 118 4.63 18.99 -0.70
CA GLY A 118 5.42 20.05 -0.06
C GLY A 118 6.43 19.50 0.95
N GLY A 119 6.46 20.09 2.15
CA GLY A 119 7.38 19.70 3.23
C GLY A 119 7.19 18.27 3.74
N LYS A 120 6.07 17.60 3.45
CA LYS A 120 5.79 16.22 3.90
C LYS A 120 6.61 15.17 3.14
N VAL A 121 7.09 15.50 1.93
CA VAL A 121 7.83 14.57 1.07
C VAL A 121 9.08 14.02 1.77
N ALA A 122 9.92 14.88 2.33
CA ALA A 122 11.15 14.46 3.00
C ALA A 122 10.89 13.59 4.24
N ARG A 123 9.83 13.93 5.00
CA ARG A 123 9.40 13.15 6.17
C ARG A 123 8.92 11.76 5.76
N TRP A 124 8.12 11.66 4.68
CA TRP A 124 7.68 10.38 4.14
C TRP A 124 8.84 9.50 3.69
N MET A 125 9.78 10.05 2.92
CA MET A 125 10.97 9.31 2.50
C MET A 125 11.79 8.78 3.70
N SER A 126 11.91 9.58 4.76
CA SER A 126 12.60 9.16 5.98
C SER A 126 11.88 8.03 6.71
N PHE A 127 10.55 8.03 6.67
CA PHE A 127 9.71 6.96 7.21
C PHE A 127 9.88 5.68 6.39
N THR A 128 9.71 5.73 5.07
CA THR A 128 9.77 4.54 4.19
C THR A 128 11.15 3.89 4.16
N GLN A 129 12.23 4.65 4.37
CA GLN A 129 13.59 4.10 4.55
C GLN A 129 13.75 3.23 5.81
N LYS A 130 12.95 3.50 6.84
CA LYS A 130 12.97 2.78 8.12
C LYS A 130 11.88 1.72 8.21
N PHE A 131 10.83 1.84 7.41
CA PHE A 131 9.77 0.85 7.29
C PHE A 131 10.27 -0.35 6.48
N ARG A 132 10.75 -1.37 7.19
CA ARG A 132 11.35 -2.57 6.63
C ARG A 132 10.36 -3.74 6.67
N PRO A 133 10.57 -4.78 5.82
CA PRO A 133 9.85 -6.02 5.93
C PRO A 133 9.95 -6.60 7.36
N SER A 134 8.85 -7.19 7.84
CA SER A 134 8.73 -7.83 9.15
C SER A 134 9.40 -9.22 9.18
N ILE A 135 9.51 -9.87 8.01
CA ILE A 135 10.03 -11.23 7.80
C ILE A 135 10.73 -11.30 6.45
#